data_AF-A0A1S8TJ54-F1
#
_entry.id   AF-A0A1S8TJ54-F1
#
_cell.length_a   1.000
_cell.length_b   1.000
_cell.length_c   1.000
_cell.angle_alpha   90.00
_cell.angle_beta   90.00
_cell.angle_gamma   90.00
#
_symmetry.space_group_name_H-M   'P 1'
#
loop_
_entity.id
_entity.type
_entity.pdbx_description
1 polymer ?
#
loop_
_entity_poly.entity_id
_entity_poly.type
_entity_poly.pdbx_seq_one_letter_code
_entity_poly.pdbx_strand_id
1 'polypeptide(L)'
;MKRLVNLLGFIAAFITSILIICTFTTTYQFYYVGQIFNSYLPMQLGVCVTMTILGVRFLLNETGKKRILYATLSFVIAISLIFFMLNFVK
;
A
#
# COMPACT_ATOMS: atom_id res chain seq x y z
N MET A 1 -14.25 -17.04 3.42
CA MET A 1 -13.34 -15.96 3.90
C MET A 1 -12.04 -15.87 3.11
N LYS A 2 -11.26 -16.95 2.96
CA LYS A 2 -9.95 -16.94 2.27
C LYS A 2 -9.95 -16.39 0.83
N ARG A 3 -10.99 -16.71 0.02
CA ARG A 3 -11.16 -16.20 -1.35
C ARG A 3 -11.43 -14.70 -1.42
N LEU A 4 -12.25 -14.17 -0.51
CA LEU A 4 -12.58 -12.74 -0.46
C LEU A 4 -11.35 -11.90 -0.11
N VAL A 5 -10.57 -12.34 0.87
CA VAL A 5 -9.34 -11.64 1.27
C VAL A 5 -8.27 -11.71 0.18
N ASN A 6 -8.17 -12.83 -0.54
CA ASN A 6 -7.33 -12.92 -1.74
C ASN A 6 -7.77 -11.93 -2.83
N LEU A 7 -9.07 -11.85 -3.12
CA LEU A 7 -9.61 -10.94 -4.13
C LEU A 7 -9.37 -9.47 -3.74
N LEU A 8 -9.60 -9.13 -2.47
CA LEU A 8 -9.35 -7.79 -1.93
C LEU A 8 -7.87 -7.41 -2.06
N GLY A 9 -6.97 -8.34 -1.70
CA GLY A 9 -5.53 -8.13 -1.83
C GLY A 9 -5.10 -7.93 -3.28
N PHE A 10 -5.69 -8.68 -4.22
CA PHE A 10 -5.40 -8.53 -5.64
C PHE A 10 -5.88 -7.19 -6.20
N ILE A 11 -7.13 -6.79 -5.89
CA ILE A 11 -7.68 -5.50 -6.31
C ILE A 11 -6.87 -4.35 -5.72
N ALA A 12 -6.53 -4.42 -4.43
CA ALA A 12 -5.74 -3.40 -3.78
C ALA A 12 -4.33 -3.31 -4.42
N ALA A 13 -3.67 -4.44 -4.68
CA ALA A 13 -2.36 -4.48 -5.34
C ALA A 13 -2.42 -3.88 -6.76
N PHE A 14 -3.48 -4.18 -7.51
CA PHE A 14 -3.72 -3.62 -8.84
C PHE A 14 -3.87 -2.09 -8.77
N ILE A 15 -4.69 -1.58 -7.86
CA ILE A 15 -4.87 -0.13 -7.65
C ILE A 15 -3.55 0.53 -7.27
N THR A 16 -2.75 -0.05 -6.37
CA THR A 16 -1.43 0.52 -6.04
C THR A 16 -0.48 0.53 -7.20
N SER A 17 -0.48 -0.48 -8.06
CA SER A 17 0.40 -0.49 -9.22
C SER A 17 0.08 0.69 -10.15
N ILE A 18 -1.21 1.00 -10.33
CA ILE A 18 -1.67 2.18 -11.07
C ILE A 18 -1.23 3.46 -10.38
N LEU A 19 -1.41 3.59 -9.05
CA LEU A 19 -0.97 4.77 -8.30
C LEU A 19 0.54 5.01 -8.42
N ILE A 20 1.34 3.94 -8.37
CA ILE A 20 2.80 4.02 -8.54
C ILE A 20 3.14 4.53 -9.95
N ILE A 21 2.52 3.96 -10.99
CA ILE A 21 2.72 4.40 -12.38
C ILE A 21 2.31 5.88 -12.53
N CYS A 22 1.16 6.29 -12.00
CA CYS A 22 0.72 7.69 -12.03
C CYS A 22 1.71 8.63 -11.33
N THR A 23 2.27 8.21 -10.18
CA THR A 23 3.27 8.99 -9.43
C THR A 23 4.61 9.09 -10.19
N PHE A 24 5.03 8.05 -10.89
CA PHE A 24 6.20 8.14 -11.77
C PHE A 24 5.93 9.04 -12.98
N THR A 25 4.74 8.93 -13.60
CA THR A 25 4.34 9.79 -14.72
C THR A 25 4.31 11.27 -14.36
N THR A 26 3.97 11.63 -13.12
CA THR A 26 4.08 13.04 -12.67
C THR A 26 5.50 13.57 -12.59
N THR A 27 6.50 12.70 -12.45
CA THR A 27 7.92 13.09 -12.54
C THR A 27 8.26 13.59 -13.95
N TYR A 28 7.53 13.14 -14.97
CA TYR A 28 7.67 13.57 -16.37
C TYR A 28 6.80 14.79 -16.75
N GLN A 29 6.33 15.58 -15.77
CA GLN A 29 5.58 16.84 -15.97
C GLN A 29 4.28 16.74 -16.79
N PHE A 30 3.53 15.62 -16.70
CA PHE A 30 2.16 15.60 -17.21
C PHE A 30 1.25 16.50 -16.34
N TYR A 31 0.94 17.70 -16.83
CA TYR A 31 0.26 18.80 -16.13
C TYR A 31 -1.07 18.40 -15.44
N TYR A 32 -1.83 17.48 -16.04
CA TYR A 32 -3.12 17.03 -15.52
C TYR A 32 -3.03 16.03 -14.35
N VAL A 33 -2.02 15.15 -14.36
CA VAL A 33 -1.81 14.15 -13.29
C VAL A 33 -1.03 14.78 -12.13
N GLY A 34 -0.21 15.79 -12.45
CA GLY A 34 0.64 16.53 -11.52
C GLY A 34 -0.06 17.20 -10.35
N GLN A 35 -1.35 17.56 -10.44
CA GLN A 35 -2.05 18.22 -9.33
C GLN A 35 -2.49 17.26 -8.22
N ILE A 36 -2.96 16.06 -8.57
CA ILE A 36 -3.44 15.06 -7.60
C ILE A 36 -2.24 14.27 -7.03
N PHE A 37 -1.21 14.05 -7.83
CA PHE A 37 -0.02 13.26 -7.47
C PHE A 37 1.23 14.11 -7.20
N ASN A 38 1.08 15.45 -7.05
CA ASN A 38 2.21 16.33 -6.69
C ASN A 38 2.84 15.96 -5.35
N SER A 39 2.01 15.43 -4.45
CA SER A 39 2.46 14.90 -3.18
C SER A 39 2.58 13.39 -3.28
N TYR A 40 3.59 12.79 -2.63
CA TYR A 40 3.74 11.34 -2.51
C TYR A 40 2.61 10.69 -1.67
N LEU A 41 1.72 11.50 -1.09
CA LEU A 41 0.66 11.11 -0.17
C LEU A 41 -0.36 10.10 -0.75
N PRO A 42 -0.86 10.23 -2.00
CA PRO A 42 -1.76 9.23 -2.60
C PRO A 42 -1.07 7.87 -2.79
N MET A 43 0.21 7.87 -3.15
CA MET A 43 1.02 6.65 -3.27
C MET A 43 1.22 6.01 -1.89
N GLN A 44 1.59 6.80 -0.89
CA GLN A 44 1.77 6.33 0.49
C GLN A 44 0.49 5.72 1.06
N LEU A 45 -0.66 6.36 0.84
CA LEU A 45 -1.96 5.83 1.23
C LEU A 45 -2.27 4.50 0.54
N GLY A 46 -2.06 4.41 -0.78
CA GLY A 46 -2.27 3.17 -1.52
C GLY A 46 -1.41 2.02 -1.00
N VAL A 47 -0.10 2.26 -0.81
CA VAL A 47 0.84 1.26 -0.29
C VAL A 47 0.52 0.88 1.16
N CYS A 48 0.06 1.83 1.97
CA CYS A 48 -0.37 1.57 3.34
C CYS A 48 -1.59 0.63 3.40
N VAL A 49 -2.63 0.92 2.60
CA VAL A 49 -3.86 0.11 2.55
C VAL A 49 -3.54 -1.30 2.06
N THR A 50 -2.74 -1.43 1.00
CA THR A 50 -2.36 -2.75 0.47
C THR A 50 -1.54 -3.57 1.43
N MET A 51 -0.54 -2.98 2.10
CA MET A 51 0.25 -3.69 3.10
C MET A 51 -0.59 -4.09 4.32
N THR A 52 -1.57 -3.29 4.71
CA THR A 52 -2.52 -3.67 5.77
C THR A 52 -3.37 -4.88 5.36
N ILE A 53 -3.92 -4.88 4.14
CA ILE A 53 -4.71 -5.99 3.59
C ILE A 53 -3.84 -7.25 3.44
N LEU A 54 -2.60 -7.12 2.97
CA LEU A 54 -1.63 -8.21 2.87
C LEU A 54 -1.28 -8.78 4.25
N GLY A 55 -1.06 -7.93 5.25
CA GLY A 55 -0.80 -8.35 6.63
C GLY A 55 -1.94 -9.19 7.19
N VAL A 56 -3.18 -8.73 7.04
CA VAL A 56 -4.39 -9.48 7.42
C VAL A 56 -4.52 -10.78 6.62
N ARG A 57 -4.24 -10.75 5.31
CA ARG A 57 -4.26 -11.94 4.45
C ARG A 57 -3.28 -13.00 4.91
N PHE A 58 -2.03 -12.64 5.18
CA PHE A 58 -1.04 -13.57 5.69
C PHE A 58 -1.48 -14.13 7.05
N LEU A 59 -2.06 -13.29 7.91
CA LEU A 59 -2.58 -13.72 9.21
C LEU A 59 -3.74 -14.73 9.11
N LEU A 60 -4.54 -14.71 8.05
CA LEU A 60 -5.72 -15.58 7.89
C LEU A 60 -5.48 -16.81 7.01
N ASN A 61 -4.58 -16.72 6.02
CA ASN A 61 -4.38 -17.78 5.03
C ASN A 61 -3.19 -18.69 5.34
N GLU A 62 -2.11 -18.17 5.90
CA GLU A 62 -0.87 -18.93 6.13
C GLU A 62 -0.84 -19.56 7.52
N THR A 63 -0.20 -20.73 7.63
CA THR A 63 0.01 -21.43 8.91
C THR A 63 1.51 -21.60 9.19
N GLY A 64 1.89 -21.58 10.47
CA GLY A 64 3.29 -21.71 10.91
C GLY A 64 4.06 -20.40 11.04
N LYS A 65 5.40 -20.47 11.19
CA LYS A 65 6.27 -19.32 11.48
C LYS A 65 6.28 -18.24 10.38
N LYS A 66 6.08 -18.66 9.12
CA LYS A 66 6.03 -17.76 7.95
C LYS A 66 4.85 -16.79 8.02
N ARG A 67 3.71 -17.21 8.61
CA ARG A 67 2.52 -16.38 8.85
C ARG A 67 2.88 -15.10 9.62
N ILE A 68 3.55 -15.26 10.75
CA ILE A 68 3.87 -14.17 11.67
C ILE A 68 4.93 -13.27 11.03
N LEU A 69 5.94 -13.84 10.38
CA LEU A 69 7.00 -13.07 9.73
C LEU A 69 6.43 -12.14 8.65
N TYR A 70 5.65 -12.67 7.70
CA TYR A 70 5.11 -11.86 6.60
C TYR A 70 4.07 -10.85 7.10
N ALA A 71 3.19 -11.23 8.03
CA ALA A 71 2.25 -10.30 8.61
C ALA A 71 2.95 -9.15 9.35
N THR A 72 3.97 -9.45 10.15
CA THR A 72 4.74 -8.45 10.90
C THR A 72 5.43 -7.48 9.95
N LEU A 73 6.12 -7.99 8.91
CA LEU A 73 6.75 -7.13 7.91
C LEU A 73 5.75 -6.21 7.22
N SER A 74 4.60 -6.74 6.80
CA SER A 74 3.55 -5.93 6.17
C SER A 74 3.00 -4.84 7.11
N PHE A 75 2.76 -5.16 8.39
CA PHE A 75 2.29 -4.17 9.36
C PHE A 75 3.37 -3.13 9.70
N VAL A 76 4.64 -3.52 9.80
CA VAL A 76 5.75 -2.58 10.04
C VAL A 76 5.84 -1.55 8.91
N ILE A 77 5.70 -1.99 7.65
CA ILE A 77 5.68 -1.08 6.50
C ILE A 77 4.47 -0.14 6.57
N ALA A 78 3.27 -0.65 6.87
CA ALA A 78 2.07 0.17 7.00
C ALA A 78 2.20 1.22 8.12
N ILE A 79 2.68 0.83 9.31
CA ILE A 79 2.90 1.73 10.44
C ILE A 79 3.96 2.79 10.10
N SER A 80 5.04 2.39 9.43
CA SER A 80 6.09 3.32 9.00
C SER A 80 5.53 4.36 8.04
N LEU A 81 4.69 3.96 7.08
CA LEU A 81 4.03 4.88 6.15
C LEU A 81 3.06 5.83 6.86
N ILE A 82 2.29 5.35 7.83
CA ILE A 82 1.43 6.21 8.67
C ILE A 82 2.26 7.21 9.45
N PHE A 83 3.37 6.75 10.06
CA PHE A 83 4.28 7.62 10.79
C PHE A 83 4.85 8.72 9.90
N PHE A 84 5.30 8.39 8.69
CA PHE A 84 5.78 9.38 7.73
C PHE A 84 4.65 10.33 7.29
N MET A 85 3.45 9.83 6.98
CA MET A 85 2.30 10.67 6.62
C MET A 85 1.92 11.67 7.72
N LEU A 86 1.98 11.25 9.00
CA LEU A 86 1.66 12.12 10.14
C LEU A 86 2.79 13.08 10.49
N ASN A 87 4.04 12.68 10.29
CA ASN A 87 5.23 13.50 10.50
C ASN A 87 5.69 14.24 9.23
N PHE A 88 4.88 14.26 8.16
CA PHE A 88 5.02 15.25 7.10
C PHE A 88 4.70 16.62 7.70
N VAL A 89 5.74 17.18 8.35
CA VAL A 89 5.90 18.57 8.72
C VAL A 89 5.61 19.41 7.46
N LYS A 90 4.75 20.42 7.63
CA LYS A 90 4.46 21.46 6.62
C LYS A 90 5.73 22.10 6.08
#